data_AF-A0A5N8VWS9-F1
#
_entry.id   AF-A0A5N8VWS9-F1
#
_cell.length_a   1.000
_cell.length_b   1.000
_cell.length_c   1.000
_cell.angle_alpha   90.00
_cell.angle_beta   90.00
_cell.angle_gamma   90.00
#
_symmetry.space_group_name_H-M   'P 1'
#
loop_
_entity.id
_entity.type
_entity.pdbx_description
1 polymer ?
#
loop_
_entity_poly.entity_id
_entity_poly.type
_entity_poly.pdbx_seq_one_letter_code
_entity_poly.pdbx_strand_id
1 'polypeptide(L)'
;MAERVPELTPDEASAHVPAAAIWGLLIAFAVHDAEELATMSRWSEKRFERLRARHPGLPPRLLSAVRMSPGHAATAIGIMGAVVAAAAADGARTGGRSGFYQTVLAGFGLHTLTHLGQSALARGYTPGVATAPLVVAPFSCWAWSRLRRAGVLQDTDARSAATTALLFPAVILGAHAGAYGARRLVRRLRRRS
;
A
#
# COMPACT_ATOMS: atom_id res chain seq x y z
N MET A 1 19.22 -21.37 -50.29
CA MET A 1 19.56 -21.26 -48.85
C MET A 1 18.28 -20.97 -48.11
N ALA A 2 17.72 -21.99 -47.44
CA ALA A 2 16.53 -21.80 -46.60
C ALA A 2 16.95 -21.09 -45.31
N GLU A 3 16.33 -19.93 -45.05
CA GLU A 3 16.52 -19.14 -43.85
C GLU A 3 15.94 -19.92 -42.67
N ARG A 4 16.81 -20.29 -41.72
CA ARG A 4 16.42 -21.07 -40.54
C ARG A 4 15.68 -20.12 -39.60
N VAL A 5 14.35 -20.16 -39.61
CA VAL A 5 13.51 -19.46 -38.62
C VAL A 5 13.92 -19.97 -37.23
N PRO A 6 14.30 -19.09 -36.28
CA PRO A 6 14.66 -19.53 -34.94
C PRO A 6 13.44 -20.16 -34.28
N GLU A 7 13.56 -21.43 -33.92
CA GLU A 7 12.55 -22.15 -33.13
C GLU A 7 12.60 -21.59 -31.70
N LEU A 8 11.63 -20.74 -31.37
CA LEU A 8 11.45 -20.23 -30.00
C LEU A 8 11.30 -21.42 -29.06
N THR A 9 12.12 -21.48 -28.01
CA THR A 9 12.00 -22.55 -27.03
C THR A 9 10.62 -22.46 -26.35
N PRO A 10 9.98 -23.58 -26.00
CA PRO A 10 8.65 -23.59 -25.37
C PRO A 10 8.54 -22.71 -24.11
N ASP A 11 9.67 -22.43 -23.45
CA ASP A 11 9.78 -21.61 -22.24
C ASP A 11 9.60 -20.10 -22.52
N GLU A 12 9.93 -19.63 -23.73
CA GLU A 12 9.78 -18.22 -24.12
C GLU A 12 8.35 -17.87 -24.56
N ALA A 13 7.57 -18.86 -25.01
CA ALA A 13 6.23 -18.66 -25.57
C ALA A 13 5.11 -18.58 -24.53
N SER A 14 5.37 -18.80 -23.22
CA SER A 14 4.29 -18.90 -22.21
C SER A 14 4.78 -18.67 -20.77
N ALA A 15 5.53 -17.60 -20.50
CA ALA A 15 5.87 -17.25 -19.12
C ALA A 15 4.59 -16.87 -18.34
N HIS A 16 4.00 -17.85 -17.63
CA HIS A 16 2.83 -17.62 -16.79
C HIS A 16 3.22 -16.78 -15.57
N VAL A 17 2.35 -15.85 -15.17
CA VAL A 17 2.54 -15.10 -13.94
C VAL A 17 2.36 -16.05 -12.75
N PRO A 18 3.37 -16.23 -11.89
CA PRO A 18 3.26 -17.14 -10.75
C PRO A 18 2.22 -16.61 -9.76
N ALA A 19 1.45 -17.51 -9.14
CA ALA A 19 0.47 -17.16 -8.12
C ALA A 19 1.10 -16.36 -6.96
N ALA A 20 2.35 -16.62 -6.62
CA ALA A 20 3.11 -15.87 -5.62
C ALA A 20 3.34 -14.40 -6.00
N ALA A 21 3.43 -14.05 -7.29
CA ALA A 21 3.49 -12.64 -7.69
C ALA A 21 2.18 -11.93 -7.40
N ILE A 22 1.04 -12.63 -7.49
CA ILE A 22 -0.31 -12.07 -7.32
C ILE A 22 -0.73 -12.06 -5.85
N TRP A 23 -0.81 -13.23 -5.23
CA TRP A 23 -1.24 -13.38 -3.84
C TRP A 23 -0.19 -12.94 -2.83
N GLY A 24 1.08 -12.90 -3.24
CA GLY A 24 2.14 -12.32 -2.43
C GLY A 24 1.90 -10.84 -2.11
N LEU A 25 1.08 -10.13 -2.90
CA LEU A 25 0.70 -8.76 -2.61
C LEU A 25 -0.07 -8.66 -1.28
N LEU A 26 -1.04 -9.56 -1.08
CA LEU A 26 -1.84 -9.61 0.14
C LEU A 26 -0.98 -10.02 1.35
N ILE A 27 -0.04 -10.97 1.16
CA ILE A 27 0.86 -11.40 2.22
C ILE A 27 1.86 -10.30 2.59
N ALA A 28 2.49 -9.66 1.60
CA ALA A 28 3.41 -8.55 1.81
C ALA A 28 2.72 -7.37 2.50
N PHE A 29 1.49 -7.05 2.09
CA PHE A 29 0.63 -6.07 2.77
C PHE A 29 0.41 -6.46 4.22
N ALA A 30 -0.04 -7.69 4.51
CA ALA A 30 -0.31 -8.11 5.88
C ALA A 30 0.93 -8.04 6.78
N VAL A 31 2.12 -8.39 6.27
CA VAL A 31 3.38 -8.29 7.01
C VAL A 31 3.76 -6.83 7.28
N HIS A 32 3.63 -5.96 6.27
CA HIS A 32 3.94 -4.54 6.39
C HIS A 32 3.00 -3.84 7.39
N ASP A 33 1.70 -4.01 7.22
CA ASP A 33 0.68 -3.38 8.04
C ASP A 33 0.64 -3.96 9.46
N ALA A 34 1.16 -5.17 9.70
CA ALA A 34 1.37 -5.67 11.06
C ALA A 34 2.41 -4.84 11.83
N GLU A 35 3.51 -4.44 11.18
CA GLU A 35 4.48 -3.50 11.78
C GLU A 35 3.81 -2.16 12.07
N GLU A 36 3.05 -1.63 11.10
CA GLU A 36 2.34 -0.37 11.28
C GLU A 36 1.36 -0.45 12.46
N LEU A 37 0.51 -1.47 12.50
CA LEU A 37 -0.48 -1.64 13.56
C LEU A 37 0.17 -1.74 14.95
N ALA A 38 1.31 -2.45 15.05
CA ALA A 38 2.03 -2.62 16.30
C ALA A 38 2.70 -1.33 16.81
N THR A 39 3.08 -0.42 15.90
CA THR A 39 3.93 0.73 16.24
C THR A 39 3.24 2.09 16.11
N MET A 40 2.22 2.19 15.27
CA MET A 40 1.59 3.45 14.85
C MET A 40 1.08 4.29 16.02
N SER A 41 0.33 3.69 16.95
CA SER A 41 -0.26 4.44 18.04
C SER A 41 0.78 5.03 18.98
N ARG A 42 1.76 4.22 19.41
CA ARG A 42 2.85 4.69 20.28
C ARG A 42 3.71 5.74 19.59
N TRP A 43 4.01 5.55 18.32
CA TRP A 43 4.79 6.52 17.55
C TRP A 43 4.03 7.85 17.37
N SER A 44 2.74 7.79 17.08
CA SER A 44 1.89 8.98 16.87
C SER A 44 1.76 9.83 18.13
N GLU A 45 1.69 9.20 19.32
CA GLU A 45 1.67 9.91 20.60
C GLU A 45 2.99 10.64 20.85
N LYS A 46 4.13 9.95 20.67
CA LYS A 46 5.46 10.56 20.78
C LYS A 46 5.66 11.68 19.76
N ARG A 47 5.08 11.56 18.56
CA ARG A 47 5.11 12.62 17.54
C ARG A 47 4.30 13.83 17.97
N PHE A 48 3.10 13.62 18.52
CA PHE A 48 2.25 14.66 19.08
C PHE A 48 2.97 15.43 20.20
N GLU A 49 3.55 14.74 21.17
CA GLU A 49 4.28 15.36 22.28
C GLU A 49 5.46 16.21 21.80
N ARG A 50 6.26 15.68 20.86
CA ARG A 50 7.39 16.42 20.28
C ARG A 50 6.95 17.66 19.51
N LEU A 51 5.87 17.57 18.73
CA LEU A 51 5.34 18.73 18.00
C LEU A 51 4.76 19.77 18.94
N ARG A 52 4.03 19.35 19.98
CA ARG A 52 3.50 20.25 21.01
C ARG A 52 4.59 21.01 21.75
N ALA A 53 5.70 20.33 22.09
CA ALA A 53 6.84 20.95 22.75
C ALA A 53 7.58 21.95 21.84
N ARG A 54 7.73 21.63 20.54
CA ARG A 54 8.42 22.50 19.57
C ARG A 54 7.57 23.68 19.11
N HIS A 55 6.25 23.55 19.11
CA HIS A 55 5.32 24.54 18.59
C HIS A 55 4.18 24.80 19.57
N PRO A 56 4.45 25.43 20.73
CA PRO A 56 3.45 25.67 21.77
C PRO A 56 2.30 26.58 21.32
N GLY A 57 2.51 27.42 20.31
CA GLY A 57 1.49 28.29 19.72
C GLY A 57 0.51 27.60 18.77
N LEU A 58 0.73 26.32 18.40
CA LEU A 58 -0.19 25.61 17.52
C LEU A 58 -1.46 25.19 18.27
N PRO A 59 -2.66 25.40 17.68
CA PRO A 59 -3.92 24.95 18.27
C PRO A 59 -3.90 23.45 18.59
N PRO A 60 -4.32 23.04 19.82
CA PRO A 60 -4.33 21.64 20.22
C PRO A 60 -5.12 20.73 19.27
N ARG A 61 -6.16 21.26 18.63
CA ARG A 61 -6.96 20.54 17.62
C ARG A 61 -6.15 20.17 16.38
N LEU A 62 -5.28 21.05 15.89
CA LEU A 62 -4.42 20.77 14.74
C LEU A 62 -3.36 19.74 15.09
N LEU A 63 -2.75 19.86 16.27
CA LEU A 63 -1.80 18.87 16.76
C LEU A 63 -2.45 17.50 17.00
N SER A 64 -3.70 17.46 17.49
CA SER A 64 -4.39 16.20 17.73
C SER A 64 -4.66 15.39 16.47
N ALA A 65 -4.64 16.00 15.29
CA ALA A 65 -4.82 15.31 14.01
C ALA A 65 -3.67 14.32 13.72
N VAL A 66 -2.48 14.50 14.32
CA VAL A 66 -1.37 13.55 14.14
C VAL A 66 -1.50 12.32 15.04
N ARG A 67 -2.40 12.31 16.03
CA ARG A 67 -2.58 11.19 16.96
C ARG A 67 -3.41 10.10 16.30
N MET A 68 -2.92 8.87 16.37
CA MET A 68 -3.57 7.71 15.78
C MET A 68 -3.90 6.69 16.86
N SER A 69 -5.18 6.48 17.13
CA SER A 69 -5.59 5.43 18.08
C SER A 69 -5.53 4.03 17.44
N PRO A 70 -5.31 2.95 18.21
CA PRO A 70 -5.21 1.60 17.67
C PRO A 70 -6.42 1.18 16.84
N GLY A 71 -7.64 1.47 17.33
CA GLY A 71 -8.86 1.13 16.60
C GLY A 71 -9.02 1.87 15.28
N HIS A 72 -8.49 3.09 15.15
CA HIS A 72 -8.51 3.80 13.86
C HIS A 72 -7.53 3.20 12.87
N ALA A 73 -6.29 2.92 13.33
CA ALA A 73 -5.29 2.24 12.52
C ALA A 73 -5.82 0.89 12.04
N ALA A 74 -6.34 0.06 12.95
CA ALA A 74 -6.92 -1.25 12.61
C ALA A 74 -8.07 -1.15 11.58
N THR A 75 -8.98 -0.17 11.73
CA THR A 75 -10.06 0.01 10.75
C THR A 75 -9.55 0.48 9.39
N ALA A 76 -8.61 1.44 9.35
CA ALA A 76 -8.04 1.92 8.09
C ALA A 76 -7.26 0.81 7.37
N ILE A 77 -6.43 0.06 8.10
CA ILE A 77 -5.70 -1.11 7.61
C ILE A 77 -6.68 -2.19 7.11
N GLY A 78 -7.76 -2.46 7.85
CA GLY A 78 -8.78 -3.43 7.41
C GLY A 78 -9.49 -3.03 6.11
N ILE A 79 -9.83 -1.75 5.96
CA ILE A 79 -10.39 -1.21 4.71
C ILE A 79 -9.38 -1.40 3.57
N MET A 80 -8.10 -1.11 3.81
CA MET A 80 -7.06 -1.28 2.79
C MET A 80 -6.79 -2.73 2.45
N GLY A 81 -6.80 -3.62 3.44
CA GLY A 81 -6.69 -5.06 3.24
C GLY A 81 -7.80 -5.60 2.34
N ALA A 82 -9.02 -5.07 2.44
CA ALA A 82 -10.11 -5.43 1.53
C ALA A 82 -9.84 -5.00 0.09
N VAL A 83 -9.32 -3.78 -0.12
CA VAL A 83 -8.92 -3.29 -1.45
C VAL A 83 -7.80 -4.15 -2.04
N VAL A 84 -6.77 -4.45 -1.24
CA VAL A 84 -5.62 -5.27 -1.65
C VAL A 84 -6.05 -6.71 -1.95
N ALA A 85 -6.93 -7.30 -1.13
CA ALA A 85 -7.46 -8.64 -1.36
C ALA A 85 -8.31 -8.69 -2.64
N ALA A 86 -9.16 -7.70 -2.89
CA ALA A 86 -9.93 -7.59 -4.12
C ALA A 86 -9.02 -7.46 -5.35
N ALA A 87 -7.95 -6.67 -5.24
CA ALA A 87 -6.96 -6.51 -6.30
C ALA A 87 -6.21 -7.82 -6.59
N ALA A 88 -5.78 -8.54 -5.55
CA ALA A 88 -5.13 -9.84 -5.70
C ALA A 88 -6.08 -10.88 -6.32
N ALA A 89 -7.35 -10.91 -5.91
CA ALA A 89 -8.36 -11.80 -6.49
C ALA A 89 -8.61 -11.51 -7.97
N ASP A 90 -8.70 -10.23 -8.35
CA ASP A 90 -8.88 -9.83 -9.75
C ASP A 90 -7.61 -10.09 -10.58
N GLY A 91 -6.43 -9.90 -9.99
CA GLY A 91 -5.15 -10.32 -10.56
C GLY A 91 -5.12 -11.83 -10.84
N ALA A 92 -5.57 -12.65 -9.89
CA ALA A 92 -5.61 -14.10 -10.02
C ALA A 92 -6.58 -14.52 -11.14
N ARG A 93 -7.77 -13.93 -11.18
CA ARG A 93 -8.79 -14.17 -12.22
C ARG A 93 -8.30 -13.83 -13.63
N THR A 94 -7.42 -12.82 -13.76
CA THR A 94 -6.94 -12.32 -15.05
C THR A 94 -5.53 -12.82 -15.42
N GLY A 95 -4.91 -13.66 -14.59
CA GLY A 95 -3.52 -14.09 -14.77
C GLY A 95 -2.53 -12.93 -14.72
N GLY A 96 -2.81 -11.90 -13.91
CA GLY A 96 -1.97 -10.71 -13.72
C GLY A 96 -2.25 -9.55 -14.69
N ARG A 97 -3.15 -9.71 -15.68
CA ARG A 97 -3.50 -8.66 -16.66
C ARG A 97 -4.42 -7.55 -16.11
N SER A 98 -5.01 -7.73 -14.93
CA SER A 98 -5.89 -6.74 -14.32
C SER A 98 -5.18 -5.40 -14.11
N GLY A 99 -5.71 -4.35 -14.72
CA GLY A 99 -5.26 -2.98 -14.46
C GLY A 99 -5.44 -2.57 -13.00
N PHE A 100 -6.48 -3.05 -12.32
CA PHE A 100 -6.69 -2.81 -10.89
C PHE A 100 -5.58 -3.44 -10.04
N TYR A 101 -5.25 -4.71 -10.29
CA TYR A 101 -4.14 -5.40 -9.64
C TYR A 101 -2.81 -4.68 -9.86
N GLN A 102 -2.49 -4.33 -11.10
CA GLN A 102 -1.23 -3.65 -11.45
C GLN A 102 -1.15 -2.25 -10.82
N THR A 103 -2.27 -1.52 -10.78
CA THR A 103 -2.37 -0.20 -10.12
C THR A 103 -2.10 -0.31 -8.63
N VAL A 104 -2.73 -1.28 -7.94
CA VAL A 104 -2.52 -1.50 -6.50
C VAL A 104 -1.10 -1.97 -6.22
N LEU A 105 -0.53 -2.86 -7.04
CA LEU A 105 0.86 -3.29 -6.92
C LEU A 105 1.84 -2.11 -7.07
N ALA A 106 1.62 -1.24 -8.06
CA ALA A 106 2.44 -0.04 -8.26
C ALA A 106 2.31 0.94 -7.07
N GLY A 107 1.09 1.18 -6.61
CA GLY A 107 0.83 2.00 -5.41
C GLY A 107 1.50 1.43 -4.17
N PHE A 108 1.41 0.12 -3.95
CA PHE A 108 2.09 -0.58 -2.86
C PHE A 108 3.61 -0.42 -2.93
N GLY A 109 4.21 -0.54 -4.11
CA GLY A 109 5.63 -0.23 -4.31
C GLY A 109 5.98 1.22 -3.96
N LEU A 110 5.22 2.19 -4.49
CA LEU A 110 5.40 3.62 -4.23
C LEU A 110 5.23 3.99 -2.75
N HIS A 111 4.40 3.25 -2.01
CA HIS A 111 4.21 3.41 -0.58
C HIS A 111 5.53 3.31 0.19
N THR A 112 6.47 2.49 -0.29
CA THR A 112 7.82 2.40 0.30
C THR A 112 8.51 3.75 0.36
N LEU A 113 8.39 4.57 -0.69
CA LEU A 113 9.02 5.89 -0.75
C LEU A 113 8.41 6.84 0.29
N THR A 114 7.10 6.70 0.56
CA THR A 114 6.44 7.52 1.59
C THR A 114 7.00 7.23 2.98
N HIS A 115 7.25 5.96 3.31
CA HIS A 115 7.85 5.54 4.59
C HIS A 115 9.29 5.99 4.75
N LEU A 116 10.10 5.81 3.70
CA LEU A 116 11.49 6.26 3.70
C LEU A 116 11.58 7.79 3.83
N GLY A 117 10.74 8.52 3.10
CA GLY A 117 10.66 9.98 3.19
C GLY A 117 10.21 10.45 4.57
N GLN A 118 9.18 9.84 5.14
CA GLN A 118 8.73 10.14 6.51
C GLN A 118 9.82 9.88 7.55
N SER A 119 10.55 8.78 7.44
CA SER A 119 11.68 8.46 8.33
C SER A 119 12.86 9.40 8.17
N ALA A 120 13.21 9.79 6.93
CA ALA A 120 14.23 10.79 6.68
C ALA A 120 13.87 12.15 7.32
N LEU A 121 12.62 12.60 7.13
CA LEU A 121 12.11 13.84 7.73
C LEU A 121 12.01 13.75 9.26
N ALA A 122 11.68 12.57 9.79
CA ALA A 122 11.64 12.33 11.23
C ALA A 122 13.04 12.13 11.85
N ARG A 123 14.07 11.93 11.02
CA ARG A 123 15.45 11.56 11.41
C ARG A 123 15.46 10.37 12.38
N GLY A 124 14.69 9.34 12.05
CA GLY A 124 14.58 8.15 12.87
C GLY A 124 13.40 7.27 12.46
N TYR A 125 13.13 6.26 13.29
CA TYR A 125 12.10 5.27 13.02
C TYR A 125 10.71 5.89 12.83
N THR A 126 10.03 5.45 11.77
CA THR A 126 8.58 5.60 11.59
C THR A 126 7.95 4.23 11.37
N PRO A 127 6.68 4.04 11.79
CA PRO A 127 5.91 2.86 11.47
C PRO A 127 6.01 2.54 9.98
N GLY A 128 6.32 1.28 9.65
CA GLY A 128 6.49 0.82 8.28
C GLY A 128 7.91 0.96 7.71
N VAL A 129 8.83 1.69 8.33
CA VAL A 129 10.18 1.90 7.77
C VAL A 129 11.03 0.64 7.72
N ALA A 130 10.79 -0.35 8.58
CA ALA A 130 11.58 -1.58 8.55
C ALA A 130 11.11 -2.50 7.41
N THR A 131 9.80 -2.76 7.33
CA THR A 131 9.22 -3.66 6.35
C THR A 131 9.07 -3.04 4.96
N ALA A 132 9.01 -1.71 4.82
CA ALA A 132 8.96 -1.05 3.52
C ALA A 132 10.15 -1.43 2.60
N PRO A 133 11.43 -1.24 2.99
CA PRO A 133 12.57 -1.66 2.19
C PRO A 133 12.84 -3.17 2.22
N LEU A 134 12.40 -3.89 3.26
CA LEU A 134 12.72 -5.32 3.43
C LEU A 134 11.67 -6.28 2.83
N VAL A 135 10.43 -5.81 2.68
CA VAL A 135 9.28 -6.62 2.23
C VAL A 135 8.63 -5.97 1.03
N VAL A 136 8.14 -4.73 1.19
CA VAL A 136 7.29 -4.05 0.19
C VAL A 136 8.04 -3.80 -1.11
N ALA A 137 9.20 -3.15 -1.06
CA ALA A 137 10.00 -2.85 -2.24
C ALA A 137 10.53 -4.12 -2.94
N PRO A 138 11.18 -5.08 -2.25
CA PRO A 138 11.66 -6.31 -2.88
C PRO A 138 10.54 -7.11 -3.54
N PHE A 139 9.41 -7.28 -2.84
CA PHE A 139 8.25 -7.96 -3.39
C PHE A 139 7.70 -7.24 -4.62
N SER A 140 7.48 -5.93 -4.53
CA SER A 140 6.89 -5.14 -5.63
C SER A 140 7.78 -5.17 -6.87
N CYS A 141 9.09 -4.98 -6.72
CA CYS A 141 10.05 -5.08 -7.82
C CYS A 141 10.06 -6.47 -8.45
N TRP A 142 10.05 -7.53 -7.62
CA TRP A 142 10.03 -8.90 -8.10
C TRP A 142 8.72 -9.22 -8.84
N ALA A 143 7.57 -8.90 -8.27
CA ALA A 143 6.26 -9.14 -8.88
C ALA A 143 6.11 -8.37 -10.20
N TRP A 144 6.54 -7.10 -10.24
CA TRP A 144 6.54 -6.31 -11.47
C TRP A 144 7.42 -6.93 -12.55
N SER A 145 8.60 -7.44 -12.19
CA SER A 145 9.48 -8.13 -13.13
C SER A 145 8.86 -9.42 -13.69
N ARG A 146 8.03 -10.11 -12.91
CA ARG A 146 7.31 -11.32 -13.35
C ARG A 146 6.19 -10.97 -14.32
N LEU A 147 5.43 -9.91 -14.06
CA LEU A 147 4.42 -9.41 -14.99
C LEU A 147 5.04 -8.96 -16.32
N ARG A 148 6.19 -8.27 -16.26
CA ARG A 148 6.92 -7.84 -17.45
C ARG A 148 7.40 -9.01 -18.30
N ARG A 149 8.04 -10.01 -17.67
CA ARG A 149 8.49 -11.22 -18.37
C ARG A 149 7.35 -12.04 -18.98
N ALA A 150 6.19 -12.01 -18.34
CA ALA A 150 4.97 -12.63 -18.85
C ALA A 150 4.27 -11.84 -19.98
N GLY A 151 4.75 -10.63 -20.31
CA GLY A 151 4.13 -9.79 -21.34
C GLY A 151 2.73 -9.29 -20.99
N VAL A 152 2.36 -9.26 -19.69
CA VAL A 152 0.99 -8.92 -19.25
C VAL A 152 0.85 -7.49 -18.71
N LEU A 153 1.95 -6.74 -18.64
CA LEU A 153 1.91 -5.35 -18.19
C LEU A 153 1.02 -4.53 -19.11
N GLN A 154 0.13 -3.74 -18.51
CA GLN A 154 -0.70 -2.80 -19.25
C GLN A 154 0.17 -1.65 -19.76
N ASP A 155 -0.06 -1.23 -21.00
CA ASP A 155 0.52 -0.01 -21.52
C ASP A 155 0.06 1.16 -20.65
N THR A 156 1.01 1.80 -19.98
CA THR A 156 0.74 2.93 -19.10
C THR A 156 1.12 4.21 -19.83
N ASP A 157 0.12 4.90 -20.36
CA ASP A 157 0.33 6.25 -20.89
C ASP A 157 0.52 7.27 -19.74
N ALA A 158 1.00 8.47 -20.08
CA ALA A 158 1.26 9.51 -19.08
C ALA A 158 0.01 9.89 -18.27
N ARG A 159 -1.17 9.82 -18.90
CA ARG A 159 -2.46 10.09 -18.25
C ARG A 159 -2.76 9.03 -17.20
N SER A 160 -2.64 7.75 -17.54
CA SER A 160 -2.90 6.62 -16.64
C SER A 160 -1.89 6.56 -15.50
N ALA A 161 -0.63 6.93 -15.75
CA ALA A 161 0.37 7.10 -14.71
C ALA A 161 -0.02 8.23 -13.73
N ALA A 162 -0.44 9.39 -14.26
CA ALA A 162 -0.89 10.51 -13.43
C ALA A 162 -2.16 10.15 -12.62
N THR A 163 -3.13 9.46 -13.24
CA THR A 163 -4.33 8.98 -12.56
C THR A 163 -3.96 8.01 -11.42
N THR A 164 -3.06 7.06 -11.66
CA THR A 164 -2.57 6.13 -10.62
C THR A 164 -1.90 6.88 -9.47
N ALA A 165 -1.04 7.85 -9.78
CA ALA A 165 -0.37 8.68 -8.78
C ALA A 165 -1.34 9.51 -7.93
N LEU A 166 -2.46 9.98 -8.51
CA LEU A 166 -3.50 10.73 -7.80
C LEU A 166 -4.46 9.83 -7.01
N LEU A 167 -4.75 8.64 -7.52
CA LEU A 167 -5.62 7.68 -6.84
C LEU A 167 -4.97 7.16 -5.55
N PHE A 168 -3.65 7.01 -5.53
CA PHE A 168 -2.91 6.54 -4.35
C PHE A 168 -3.21 7.36 -3.07
N PRO A 169 -2.97 8.70 -3.02
CA PRO A 169 -3.32 9.49 -1.86
C PRO A 169 -4.84 9.56 -1.63
N ALA A 170 -5.65 9.56 -2.68
CA ALA A 170 -7.12 9.61 -2.55
C ALA A 170 -7.68 8.37 -1.82
N VAL A 171 -7.15 7.19 -2.14
CA VAL A 171 -7.54 5.91 -1.51
C VAL A 171 -7.12 5.87 -0.04
N ILE A 172 -5.92 6.35 0.28
CA ILE A 172 -5.45 6.47 1.68
C ILE A 172 -6.36 7.41 2.47
N LEU A 173 -6.68 8.59 1.91
CA LEU A 173 -7.59 9.55 2.53
C LEU A 173 -8.99 8.95 2.72
N GLY A 174 -9.48 8.21 1.72
CA GLY A 174 -10.76 7.49 1.79
C GLY A 174 -10.80 6.46 2.91
N ALA A 175 -9.73 5.65 3.07
CA ALA A 175 -9.63 4.67 4.14
C ALA A 175 -9.66 5.34 5.53
N HIS A 176 -8.94 6.46 5.70
CA HIS A 176 -8.98 7.23 6.95
C HIS A 176 -10.33 7.89 7.21
N ALA A 177 -10.99 8.42 6.18
CA ALA A 177 -12.34 8.98 6.29
C ALA A 177 -13.36 7.90 6.69
N GLY A 178 -13.26 6.70 6.09
CA GLY A 178 -14.06 5.53 6.45
C GLY A 178 -13.85 5.11 7.90
N ALA A 179 -12.59 5.04 8.35
CA ALA A 179 -12.26 4.75 9.74
C ALA A 179 -12.83 5.80 10.72
N TYR A 180 -12.77 7.09 10.37
CA TYR A 180 -13.40 8.14 11.16
C TYR A 180 -14.93 7.99 11.25
N GLY A 181 -15.57 7.71 10.11
CA GLY A 181 -17.01 7.46 10.01
C GLY A 181 -17.48 6.28 10.87
N ALA A 182 -16.79 5.14 10.75
CA ALA A 182 -17.08 3.93 11.52
C ALA A 182 -17.00 4.19 13.03
N ARG A 183 -15.97 4.88 13.49
CA ARG A 183 -15.81 5.23 14.91
C ARG A 183 -16.89 6.18 15.40
N ARG A 184 -17.28 7.16 14.58
CA ARG A 184 -18.38 8.08 14.91
C ARG A 184 -19.71 7.34 15.07
N LEU A 185 -19.97 6.36 14.20
CA LEU A 185 -21.16 5.51 14.27
C LEU A 185 -21.18 4.68 15.56
N VAL A 186 -20.11 3.96 15.87
CA VAL A 186 -20.00 3.15 17.10
C VAL A 186 -20.21 3.99 18.35
N ARG A 187 -19.62 5.20 18.41
CA ARG A 187 -19.83 6.12 19.54
C ARG A 187 -21.27 6.60 19.68
N ARG A 188 -21.98 6.82 18.57
CA ARG A 188 -23.40 7.19 18.59
C ARG A 188 -24.27 6.07 19.11
N LEU A 189 -24.01 4.83 18.69
CA LEU A 189 -24.75 3.65 19.12
C LEU A 189 -24.57 3.41 20.62
N ARG A 190 -23.33 3.49 21.13
CA ARG A 190 -23.04 3.34 22.58
C ARG A 190 -23.63 4.43 23.48
N ARG A 191 -24.00 5.59 22.94
CA ARG A 191 -24.64 6.68 23.70
C ARG A 191 -26.17 6.55 23.75
N ARG A 192 -26.74 5.63 22.96
CA ARG A 192 -28.18 5.36 22.89
C ARG A 192 -28.59 4.09 23.67
N SER A 193 -27.62 3.33 24.15
CA SER A 193 -27.77 2.19 25.06
C SER A 193 -27.49 2.64 26.48
#